data_AF-A0A662RP37-F1
#
_entry.id   AF-A0A662RP37-F1
#
_cell.length_a   1.000
_cell.length_b   1.000
_cell.length_c   1.000
_cell.angle_alpha   90.00
_cell.angle_beta   90.00
_cell.angle_gamma   90.00
#
_symmetry.space_group_name_H-M   'P 1'
#
loop_
_entity.id
_entity.type
_entity.pdbx_description
1 polymer ?
#
loop_
_entity_poly.entity_id
_entity_poly.type
_entity_poly.pdbx_seq_one_letter_code
_entity_poly.pdbx_strand_id
1 'polypeptide(L)'
;MVFLRDFIKNPHLILSKFEKTKELLIEEKPDLLISVYTCLDRIQHFHWGEDYVVEWYKRMDDKIGELIFDTGFLDENNNNKLIIISDHGFCSFGEAKVQTLPEQTPEGKLKGDHHEDAFLVTVNVDYEIDRPQDVFYTIMKGIG
;
A
#
# COMPACT_ATOMS: atom_id res chain seq x y z
N MET A 1 7.09 -5.94 18.04
CA MET A 1 6.84 -6.88 16.93
C MET A 1 5.61 -7.76 17.22
N VAL A 2 4.45 -7.16 17.45
CA VAL A 2 3.18 -7.88 17.75
C VAL A 2 2.30 -8.02 16.50
N PHE A 3 2.52 -7.19 15.47
CA PHE A 3 1.72 -7.18 14.23
C PHE A 3 2.08 -8.25 13.19
N LEU A 4 3.14 -9.04 13.39
CA LEU A 4 3.62 -10.05 12.44
C LEU A 4 2.88 -11.41 12.56
N ARG A 5 2.47 -11.81 13.77
CA ARG A 5 1.98 -13.18 14.04
C ARG A 5 0.58 -13.48 13.53
N ASP A 6 -0.30 -12.48 13.45
CA ASP A 6 -1.73 -12.72 13.19
C ASP A 6 -2.10 -12.73 11.70
N PHE A 7 -1.20 -12.36 10.79
CA PHE A 7 -1.60 -11.97 9.43
C PHE A 7 -1.44 -13.08 8.38
N ILE A 8 -0.40 -13.92 8.49
CA ILE A 8 -0.30 -15.16 7.69
C ILE A 8 -1.47 -16.09 8.02
N LYS A 9 -2.02 -15.99 9.23
CA LYS A 9 -3.13 -16.82 9.72
C LYS A 9 -4.52 -16.25 9.42
N ASN A 10 -4.65 -14.95 9.14
CA ASN A 10 -5.95 -14.26 9.05
C ASN A 10 -6.06 -13.35 7.82
N PRO A 11 -6.12 -13.91 6.59
CA PRO A 11 -6.29 -13.14 5.35
C PRO A 11 -7.59 -12.31 5.30
N HIS A 12 -8.59 -12.66 6.12
CA HIS A 12 -9.83 -11.91 6.27
C HIS A 12 -9.62 -10.49 6.82
N LEU A 13 -8.53 -10.23 7.56
CA LEU A 13 -8.22 -8.89 8.08
C LEU A 13 -7.79 -7.90 6.97
N ILE A 14 -7.31 -8.40 5.83
CA ILE A 14 -7.01 -7.56 4.65
C ILE A 14 -8.31 -7.15 3.99
N LEU A 15 -9.19 -8.14 3.74
CA LEU A 15 -10.50 -7.90 3.15
C LEU A 15 -11.30 -6.92 4.01
N SER A 16 -11.29 -7.07 5.35
CA SER A 16 -12.00 -6.15 6.23
C SER A 16 -11.50 -4.70 6.15
N LYS A 17 -10.21 -4.47 5.83
CA LYS A 17 -9.70 -3.11 5.63
C LYS A 17 -10.23 -2.49 4.34
N PHE A 18 -10.22 -3.24 3.23
CA PHE A 18 -10.78 -2.76 1.97
C PHE A 18 -12.27 -2.44 2.10
N GLU A 19 -13.05 -3.33 2.71
CA GLU A 19 -14.47 -3.09 2.96
C GLU A 19 -14.68 -1.84 3.83
N LYS A 20 -13.88 -1.67 4.89
CA LYS A 20 -14.00 -0.47 5.73
C LYS A 20 -13.61 0.80 4.99
N THR A 21 -12.57 0.77 4.16
CA THR A 21 -12.21 1.91 3.30
C THR A 21 -13.36 2.25 2.35
N LYS A 22 -13.98 1.25 1.72
CA LYS A 22 -15.12 1.41 0.82
C LYS A 22 -16.34 2.02 1.55
N GLU A 23 -16.67 1.50 2.72
CA GLU A 23 -17.73 2.01 3.60
C GLU A 23 -17.50 3.50 3.92
N LEU A 24 -16.30 3.86 4.38
CA LEU A 24 -15.95 5.24 4.72
C LEU A 24 -16.03 6.19 3.50
N LEU A 25 -15.62 5.74 2.31
CA LEU A 25 -15.72 6.53 1.08
C LEU A 25 -17.18 6.82 0.70
N ILE A 26 -18.07 5.84 0.87
CA ILE A 26 -19.48 5.96 0.45
C ILE A 26 -20.32 6.70 1.49
N GLU A 27 -20.19 6.31 2.76
CA GLU A 27 -21.12 6.73 3.83
C GLU A 27 -20.66 8.02 4.51
N GLU A 28 -19.38 8.11 4.88
CA GLU A 28 -18.85 9.20 5.70
C GLU A 28 -18.29 10.35 4.87
N LYS A 29 -17.76 10.06 3.67
CA LYS A 29 -17.19 11.04 2.71
C LYS A 29 -16.24 12.05 3.39
N PRO A 30 -15.18 11.58 4.07
CA PRO A 30 -14.27 12.46 4.78
C PRO A 30 -13.47 13.34 3.82
N ASP A 31 -13.06 14.53 4.28
CA ASP A 31 -12.16 15.42 3.52
C ASP A 31 -10.77 14.79 3.29
N LEU A 32 -10.37 13.86 4.15
CA LEU A 32 -9.13 13.08 4.05
C LEU A 32 -9.36 11.65 4.53
N LEU A 33 -9.06 10.68 3.66
CA LEU A 33 -8.98 9.28 4.01
C LEU A 33 -7.60 8.73 3.70
N ILE A 34 -6.93 8.17 4.72
CA ILE A 34 -5.65 7.47 4.58
C ILE A 34 -5.86 6.01 4.95
N SER A 35 -5.64 5.11 3.99
CA SER A 35 -5.70 3.66 4.21
C SER A 35 -4.33 3.04 3.94
N VAL A 36 -3.85 2.21 4.88
CA VAL A 36 -2.52 1.58 4.81
C VAL A 36 -2.65 0.06 4.75
N TYR A 37 -2.06 -0.52 3.71
CA TYR A 37 -2.05 -1.96 3.44
C TYR A 37 -0.61 -2.50 3.49
N THR A 38 -0.40 -3.55 4.29
CA THR A 38 0.94 -4.14 4.53
C THR A 38 1.07 -5.58 4.01
N CYS A 39 0.10 -6.05 3.22
CA CYS A 39 0.11 -7.42 2.73
C CYS A 39 1.24 -7.69 1.73
N LEU A 40 1.47 -6.78 0.78
CA LEU A 40 2.51 -6.95 -0.24
C LEU A 40 3.91 -6.99 0.39
N ASP A 41 4.20 -6.13 1.36
CA ASP A 41 5.48 -6.15 2.10
C ASP A 41 5.79 -7.55 2.67
N ARG A 42 4.82 -8.14 3.38
CA ARG A 42 4.97 -9.48 3.97
C ARG A 42 5.11 -10.57 2.92
N ILE A 43 4.26 -10.54 1.88
CA ILE A 43 4.32 -11.54 0.81
C ILE A 43 5.68 -11.50 0.14
N GLN A 44 6.18 -10.31 -0.19
CA GLN A 44 7.48 -10.15 -0.82
C GLN A 44 8.60 -10.62 0.09
N HIS A 45 8.56 -10.36 1.40
CA HIS A 45 9.57 -10.90 2.33
C HIS A 45 9.70 -12.43 2.27
N PHE A 46 8.60 -13.19 2.14
CA PHE A 46 8.67 -14.67 2.14
C PHE A 46 8.71 -15.30 0.74
N HIS A 47 8.21 -14.61 -0.28
CA HIS A 47 7.99 -15.16 -1.63
C HIS A 47 8.72 -14.38 -2.73
N TRP A 48 9.66 -13.49 -2.39
CA TRP A 48 10.43 -12.75 -3.39
C TRP A 48 11.03 -13.65 -4.46
N GLY A 49 10.91 -13.22 -5.72
CA GLY A 49 11.35 -13.98 -6.89
C GLY A 49 10.40 -15.09 -7.34
N GLU A 50 9.26 -15.29 -6.68
CA GLU A 50 8.22 -16.24 -7.08
C GLU A 50 7.08 -15.55 -7.84
N ASP A 51 6.47 -16.26 -8.80
CA ASP A 51 5.28 -15.80 -9.53
C ASP A 51 4.12 -15.41 -8.60
N TYR A 52 4.08 -16.01 -7.41
CA TYR A 52 3.13 -15.71 -6.35
C TYR A 52 3.11 -14.23 -5.94
N VAL A 53 4.25 -13.52 -6.02
CA VAL A 53 4.30 -12.07 -5.75
C VAL A 53 3.47 -11.31 -6.77
N VAL A 54 3.58 -11.65 -8.06
CA VAL A 54 2.81 -11.02 -9.14
C VAL A 54 1.32 -11.28 -8.98
N GLU A 55 0.94 -12.48 -8.54
CA GLU A 55 -0.47 -12.78 -8.23
C GLU A 55 -1.04 -11.87 -7.14
N TRP A 56 -0.26 -11.57 -6.11
CA TRP A 56 -0.68 -10.65 -5.05
C TRP A 56 -0.74 -9.19 -5.50
N TYR A 57 0.15 -8.77 -6.39
CA TYR A 57 0.04 -7.45 -7.04
C TYR A 57 -1.27 -7.33 -7.83
N LYS A 58 -1.65 -8.36 -8.60
CA LYS A 58 -2.93 -8.37 -9.33
C LYS A 58 -4.12 -8.27 -8.38
N ARG A 59 -4.11 -9.01 -7.26
CA ARG A 59 -5.18 -8.93 -6.25
C ARG A 59 -5.27 -7.55 -5.59
N MET A 60 -4.12 -6.91 -5.35
CA MET A 60 -4.07 -5.55 -4.83
C MET A 60 -4.65 -4.56 -5.85
N ASP A 61 -4.25 -4.69 -7.11
CA ASP A 61 -4.74 -3.86 -8.22
C ASP A 61 -6.25 -3.99 -8.39
N ASP A 62 -6.79 -5.22 -8.41
CA ASP A 62 -8.24 -5.47 -8.45
C ASP A 62 -8.97 -4.76 -7.30
N LYS A 63 -8.42 -4.85 -6.07
CA LYS A 63 -9.02 -4.22 -4.88
C LYS A 63 -8.94 -2.70 -4.89
N ILE A 64 -7.85 -2.12 -5.39
CA ILE A 64 -7.75 -0.68 -5.60
C ILE A 64 -8.75 -0.24 -6.69
N GLY A 65 -8.91 -1.04 -7.74
CA GLY A 65 -9.91 -0.84 -8.78
C GLY A 65 -11.33 -0.81 -8.21
N GLU A 66 -11.70 -1.80 -7.39
CA GLU A 66 -13.00 -1.81 -6.68
C GLU A 66 -13.21 -0.54 -5.85
N LEU A 67 -12.19 -0.07 -5.11
CA LEU A 67 -12.30 1.16 -4.32
C LEU A 67 -12.53 2.40 -5.20
N ILE A 68 -11.83 2.50 -6.32
CA ILE A 68 -11.89 3.68 -7.19
C ILE A 68 -13.19 3.69 -8.01
N PHE A 69 -13.49 2.58 -8.68
CA PHE A 69 -14.56 2.50 -9.67
C PHE A 69 -15.92 2.21 -9.05
N ASP A 70 -16.03 1.31 -8.06
CA ASP A 70 -17.34 0.98 -7.48
C ASP A 70 -17.89 2.12 -6.61
N THR A 71 -17.02 2.99 -6.10
CA THR A 71 -17.43 4.14 -5.28
C THR A 71 -17.62 5.42 -6.10
N GLY A 72 -17.24 5.42 -7.39
CA GLY A 72 -17.20 6.62 -8.23
C GLY A 72 -16.21 7.67 -7.73
N PHE A 73 -15.16 7.27 -6.98
CA PHE A 73 -14.27 8.20 -6.30
C PHE A 73 -13.62 9.21 -7.26
N LEU A 74 -13.30 8.78 -8.50
CA LEU A 74 -12.67 9.60 -9.53
C LEU A 74 -13.60 9.96 -10.70
N ASP A 75 -14.92 9.88 -10.52
CA ASP A 75 -15.88 10.30 -11.57
C ASP A 75 -15.69 11.77 -11.94
N GLU A 76 -15.99 12.16 -13.19
CA GLU A 76 -15.74 13.51 -13.73
C GLU A 76 -16.38 14.65 -12.93
N ASN A 77 -17.45 14.35 -12.19
CA ASN A 77 -18.14 15.33 -11.33
C ASN A 77 -17.44 15.54 -9.98
N ASN A 78 -16.46 14.71 -9.63
CA ASN A 78 -15.73 14.73 -8.37
C ASN A 78 -14.32 15.33 -8.59
N ASN A 79 -13.99 16.40 -7.86
CA ASN A 79 -12.63 16.96 -7.85
C ASN A 79 -11.74 16.27 -6.80
N ASN A 80 -11.96 14.96 -6.60
CA ASN A 80 -11.22 14.17 -5.63
C ASN A 80 -9.77 13.97 -6.12
N LYS A 81 -8.86 13.93 -5.15
CA LYS A 81 -7.43 13.72 -5.38
C LYS A 81 -7.04 12.36 -4.85
N LEU A 82 -6.21 11.64 -5.60
CA LEU A 82 -5.69 10.34 -5.21
C LEU A 82 -4.18 10.36 -5.14
N ILE A 83 -3.63 9.82 -4.06
CA ILE A 83 -2.21 9.51 -3.92
C ILE A 83 -2.12 8.05 -3.50
N ILE A 84 -1.51 7.22 -4.35
CA ILE A 84 -1.10 5.86 -4.02
C ILE A 84 0.42 5.89 -3.92
N ILE A 85 0.93 5.58 -2.73
CA ILE A 85 2.36 5.63 -2.46
C ILE A 85 2.79 4.39 -1.67
N SER A 86 4.01 3.94 -1.92
CA SER A 86 4.71 2.99 -1.06
C SER A 86 5.89 3.70 -0.38
N ASP A 87 6.23 3.27 0.83
CA ASP A 87 7.37 3.77 1.58
C ASP A 87 8.73 3.23 1.09
N HIS A 88 8.74 2.08 0.42
CA HIS A 88 9.94 1.45 -0.13
C HIS A 88 9.62 0.42 -1.22
N GLY A 89 10.66 -0.04 -1.93
CA GLY A 89 10.59 -1.12 -2.90
C GLY A 89 11.05 -2.45 -2.31
N PHE A 90 11.33 -3.42 -3.18
CA PHE A 90 11.89 -4.71 -2.78
C PHE A 90 13.06 -5.14 -3.67
N CYS A 91 13.99 -5.86 -3.07
CA CYS A 91 15.13 -6.50 -3.70
C CYS A 91 15.37 -7.88 -3.08
N SER A 92 16.33 -8.65 -3.60
CA SER A 92 16.62 -9.97 -3.04
C SER A 92 17.28 -9.83 -1.67
N PHE A 93 17.06 -10.81 -0.80
CA PHE A 93 17.72 -10.82 0.50
C PHE A 93 19.24 -10.78 0.34
N GLY A 94 19.89 -9.85 1.04
CA GLY A 94 21.33 -9.57 0.94
C GLY A 94 21.72 -8.51 -0.11
N GLU A 95 20.77 -8.02 -0.91
CA GLU A 95 21.00 -6.91 -1.85
C GLU A 95 20.58 -5.55 -1.26
N ALA A 96 19.84 -5.55 -0.15
CA ALA A 96 19.42 -4.32 0.52
C ALA A 96 20.63 -3.54 1.06
N LYS A 97 20.59 -2.22 0.87
CA LYS A 97 21.58 -1.29 1.41
C LYS A 97 21.67 -1.34 2.94
N VAL A 98 20.53 -1.56 3.59
CA VAL A 98 20.41 -1.74 5.04
C VAL A 98 19.52 -2.94 5.27
N GLN A 99 20.08 -3.98 5.89
CA GLN A 99 19.31 -5.14 6.29
C GLN A 99 18.53 -4.81 7.57
N THR A 100 17.21 -4.74 7.46
CA THR A 100 16.32 -4.37 8.59
C THR A 100 15.81 -5.60 9.35
N LEU A 101 15.84 -6.79 8.74
CA LEU A 101 15.30 -8.03 9.28
C LEU A 101 16.30 -9.20 9.25
N PRO A 102 16.21 -10.14 10.22
CA PRO A 102 17.03 -11.36 10.19
C PRO A 102 16.58 -12.32 9.08
N GLU A 103 17.51 -13.09 8.53
CA GLU A 103 17.23 -14.08 7.46
C GLU A 103 16.22 -15.15 7.89
N GLN A 104 16.26 -15.54 9.17
CA GLN A 104 15.40 -16.56 9.74
C GLN A 104 14.44 -15.95 10.74
N THR A 105 13.14 -16.21 10.55
CA THR A 105 12.08 -15.87 11.48
C THR A 105 11.37 -17.14 11.97
N PRO A 106 10.56 -17.08 13.04
CA PRO A 106 9.72 -18.21 13.44
C PRO A 106 8.78 -18.70 12.34
N GLU A 107 8.43 -17.84 11.37
CA GLU A 107 7.51 -18.13 10.27
C GLU A 107 8.20 -18.68 9.02
N GLY A 108 9.53 -18.54 8.91
CA GLY A 108 10.31 -19.10 7.80
C GLY A 108 11.54 -18.27 7.44
N LYS A 109 12.17 -18.66 6.33
CA LYS A 109 13.30 -17.94 5.75
C LYS A 109 12.81 -16.78 4.88
N LEU A 110 13.38 -15.60 5.08
CA LEU A 110 13.13 -14.44 4.21
C LEU A 110 13.90 -14.56 2.89
N LYS A 111 13.25 -14.14 1.80
CA LYS A 111 13.76 -14.16 0.43
C LYS A 111 13.94 -12.75 -0.16
N GLY A 112 13.11 -11.81 0.29
CA GLY A 112 13.16 -10.41 -0.12
C GLY A 112 13.51 -9.49 1.03
N ASP A 113 14.08 -8.33 0.70
CA ASP A 113 14.41 -7.24 1.61
C ASP A 113 14.15 -5.88 0.95
N HIS A 114 14.23 -4.80 1.71
CA HIS A 114 13.80 -3.48 1.28
C HIS A 114 14.75 -2.84 0.27
N HIS A 115 14.17 -2.26 -0.79
CA HIS A 115 14.89 -1.40 -1.75
C HIS A 115 14.48 0.07 -1.54
N GLU A 116 15.38 1.03 -1.81
CA GLU A 116 15.11 2.45 -1.54
C GLU A 116 14.12 3.09 -2.53
N ASP A 117 13.95 2.51 -3.71
CA ASP A 117 12.99 2.98 -4.71
C ASP A 117 11.55 2.72 -4.28
N ALA A 118 10.78 3.79 -4.12
CA ALA A 118 9.37 3.74 -3.80
C ALA A 118 8.48 3.76 -5.05
N PHE A 119 7.21 3.45 -4.86
CA PHE A 119 6.16 3.58 -5.87
C PHE A 119 5.30 4.82 -5.59
N LEU A 120 4.97 5.59 -6.62
CA LEU A 120 4.08 6.74 -6.52
C LEU A 120 3.16 6.80 -7.76
N VAL A 121 1.86 6.92 -7.51
CA VAL A 121 0.84 7.27 -8.50
C VAL A 121 -0.02 8.38 -7.92
N THR A 122 -0.27 9.41 -8.73
CA THR A 122 -1.10 10.54 -8.36
C THR A 122 -2.18 10.79 -9.41
N VAL A 123 -3.36 11.22 -8.98
CA VAL A 123 -4.46 11.64 -9.86
C VAL A 123 -5.05 12.93 -9.33
N ASN A 124 -5.22 13.93 -10.19
CA ASN A 124 -5.74 15.27 -9.86
C ASN A 124 -4.92 16.00 -8.77
N VAL A 125 -3.60 15.76 -8.73
CA VAL A 125 -2.67 16.40 -7.79
C VAL A 125 -1.79 17.40 -8.54
N ASP A 126 -1.96 18.69 -8.25
CA ASP A 126 -1.19 19.79 -8.85
C ASP A 126 0.07 20.15 -8.04
N TYR A 127 0.72 19.14 -7.46
CA TYR A 127 1.93 19.28 -6.66
C TYR A 127 2.87 18.10 -6.93
N GLU A 128 4.13 18.41 -7.23
CA GLU A 128 5.16 17.40 -7.47
C GLU A 128 5.62 16.80 -6.14
N ILE A 129 5.65 15.47 -6.05
CA ILE A 129 6.04 14.75 -4.83
C ILE A 129 7.39 14.07 -5.11
N ASP A 130 8.47 14.73 -4.67
CA ASP A 130 9.85 14.23 -4.84
C ASP A 130 10.39 13.58 -3.57
N ARG A 131 9.84 13.96 -2.41
CA ARG A 131 10.26 13.49 -1.09
C ARG A 131 9.06 13.21 -0.19
N PRO A 132 9.21 12.41 0.88
CA PRO A 132 8.10 12.09 1.77
C PRO A 132 7.36 13.30 2.37
N GLN A 133 8.08 14.40 2.64
CA GLN A 133 7.49 15.63 3.18
C GLN A 133 6.52 16.30 2.19
N ASP A 134 6.71 16.08 0.90
CA ASP A 134 5.91 16.68 -0.16
C ASP A 134 4.48 16.11 -0.18
N VAL A 135 4.29 14.87 0.32
CA VAL A 135 2.96 14.29 0.56
C VAL A 135 2.19 15.12 1.59
N PHE A 136 2.83 15.50 2.70
CA PHE A 136 2.21 16.33 3.73
C PHE A 136 1.78 17.69 3.16
N TYR A 137 2.67 18.36 2.42
CA TYR A 137 2.34 19.65 1.82
C TYR A 137 1.22 19.55 0.77
N THR A 138 1.21 18.47 0.00
CA THR A 138 0.13 18.16 -0.94
C THR A 138 -1.22 18.03 -0.24
N ILE A 139 -1.27 17.25 0.85
CA ILE A 139 -2.47 17.06 1.66
C ILE A 139 -2.94 18.40 2.25
N MET A 140 -2.03 19.16 2.87
CA MET A 140 -2.38 20.45 3.49
C MET A 140 -2.89 21.48 2.49
N LYS A 141 -2.34 21.51 1.27
CA LYS A 141 -2.83 22.36 0.18
C LYS A 141 -4.17 21.88 -0.37
N GLY A 142 -4.42 20.57 -0.34
CA GLY A 142 -5.63 19.94 -0.87
C GLY A 142 -6.87 20.06 0.02
N ILE A 143 -6.69 20.15 1.34
CA ILE A 143 -7.77 20.23 2.34
C ILE A 143 -8.20 21.68 2.65
N GLY A 144 -7.34 22.66 2.31
CA GLY A 144 -7.62 24.11 2.24
C GLY A 144 -8.76 24.65 3.11
#